data_AF-A0ABD2MW63-F1
#
_entry.id   AF-A0ABD2MW63-F1
#
_cell.length_a   1.000
_cell.length_b   1.000
_cell.length_c   1.000
_cell.angle_alpha   90.00
_cell.angle_beta   90.00
_cell.angle_gamma   90.00
#
_symmetry.space_group_name_H-M   'P 1'
#
loop_
_entity.id
_entity.type
_entity.pdbx_description
1 polymer ?
#
loop_
_entity_poly.entity_id
_entity_poly.type
_entity_poly.pdbx_seq_one_letter_code
_entity_poly.pdbx_strand_id
1 'polypeptide(L)'
;MSASNERELITDRGVFKCKLTRTRNYFDGLDLSKIDGKMFNQIKMRLLKLESLLDEFSEIQTKIEKLSEFEEDQTEQIDSEKSPERQAFEDFYFDLVARMSSVMDDFTNKPTIKSESSPQHSQIK
;
A
#
# COMPACT_ATOMS: atom_id res chain seq x y z
N MET A 1 -32.33 2.78 12.68
CA MET A 1 -31.63 1.53 12.33
C MET A 1 -30.33 1.56 13.11
N SER A 2 -30.10 0.57 13.95
CA SER A 2 -29.30 0.70 15.18
C SER A 2 -27.80 0.46 14.99
N ALA A 3 -27.02 0.88 15.99
CA ALA A 3 -25.58 0.68 16.27
C ALA A 3 -24.91 -0.66 15.83
N SER A 4 -25.66 -1.66 15.39
CA SER A 4 -25.14 -2.88 14.75
C SER A 4 -24.43 -2.56 13.42
N ASN A 5 -25.02 -1.68 12.60
CA ASN A 5 -24.47 -1.35 11.27
C ASN A 5 -23.16 -0.56 11.37
N GLU A 6 -23.01 0.29 12.39
CA GLU A 6 -21.79 1.08 12.59
C GLU A 6 -20.62 0.21 13.06
N ARG A 7 -20.86 -0.71 14.01
CA ARG A 7 -19.84 -1.66 14.48
C ARG A 7 -19.32 -2.57 13.38
N GLU A 8 -20.20 -3.00 12.47
CA GLU A 8 -19.81 -3.76 11.28
C GLU A 8 -18.88 -2.94 10.39
N LEU A 9 -19.21 -1.67 10.10
CA LEU A 9 -18.36 -0.80 9.29
C LEU A 9 -16.99 -0.51 9.94
N ILE A 10 -16.95 -0.31 11.26
CA ILE A 10 -15.68 -0.15 12.00
C ILE A 10 -14.84 -1.42 11.90
N THR A 11 -15.48 -2.59 11.99
CA THR A 11 -14.80 -3.89 11.82
C THR A 11 -14.24 -4.03 10.41
N ASP A 12 -15.03 -3.69 9.39
CA ASP A 12 -14.61 -3.71 8.00
C ASP A 12 -13.45 -2.76 7.76
N ARG A 13 -13.50 -1.52 8.28
CA ARG A 13 -12.38 -0.56 8.26
C ARG A 13 -11.10 -1.19 8.83
N GLY A 14 -11.22 -1.92 9.94
CA GLY A 14 -10.11 -2.67 10.55
C GLY A 14 -9.47 -3.69 9.61
N VAL A 15 -10.26 -4.35 8.76
CA VAL A 15 -9.76 -5.28 7.74
C VAL A 15 -8.87 -4.57 6.73
N PHE A 16 -9.22 -3.36 6.28
CA PHE A 16 -8.41 -2.56 5.37
C PHE A 16 -7.05 -2.20 5.97
N LYS A 17 -7.04 -1.74 7.22
CA LYS A 17 -5.80 -1.50 7.97
C LYS A 17 -4.94 -2.75 8.04
N CYS A 18 -5.54 -3.90 8.33
CA CYS A 18 -4.81 -5.17 8.37
C CYS A 18 -4.22 -5.56 7.01
N LYS A 19 -4.94 -5.34 5.91
CA LYS A 19 -4.43 -5.59 4.54
C LYS A 19 -3.21 -4.72 4.25
N LEU A 20 -3.26 -3.43 4.63
CA LEU A 20 -2.15 -2.49 4.43
C LEU A 20 -0.93 -2.88 5.28
N THR A 21 -1.12 -3.17 6.57
CA THR A 21 -0.07 -3.65 7.48
C THR A 21 0.58 -4.94 7.00
N ARG A 22 -0.21 -5.92 6.52
CA ARG A 22 0.33 -7.17 5.97
C ARG A 22 1.19 -6.94 4.73
N THR A 23 0.82 -5.97 3.90
CA THR A 23 1.60 -5.62 2.71
C THR A 23 2.89 -4.92 3.07
N ARG A 24 2.87 -4.01 4.05
CA ARG A 24 4.08 -3.44 4.63
C ARG A 24 4.99 -4.50 5.22
N ASN A 25 4.48 -5.39 6.08
CA ASN A 25 5.29 -6.41 6.72
C ASN A 25 5.97 -7.32 5.70
N TYR A 26 5.28 -7.63 4.60
CA TYR A 26 5.89 -8.32 3.48
C TYR A 26 7.02 -7.49 2.87
N PHE A 27 6.78 -6.22 2.54
CA PHE A 27 7.74 -5.35 1.86
C PHE A 27 8.98 -5.04 2.73
N ASP A 28 8.77 -4.69 4.01
CA ASP A 28 9.83 -4.44 4.99
C ASP A 28 10.67 -5.71 5.28
N GLY A 29 10.13 -6.90 5.01
CA GLY A 29 10.84 -8.17 5.13
C GLY A 29 11.70 -8.54 3.91
N LEU A 30 11.70 -7.73 2.84
CA LEU A 30 12.50 -8.01 1.65
C LEU A 30 13.92 -7.48 1.77
N ASP A 31 14.89 -8.27 1.29
CA ASP A 31 16.24 -7.79 1.01
C ASP A 31 16.26 -7.08 -0.35
N LEU A 32 16.03 -5.76 -0.33
CA LEU A 32 15.93 -4.94 -1.55
C LEU A 32 17.24 -4.94 -2.38
N SER A 33 18.38 -5.30 -1.79
CA SER A 33 19.66 -5.39 -2.50
C SER A 33 19.73 -6.60 -3.46
N LYS A 34 18.86 -7.60 -3.25
CA LYS A 34 18.82 -8.86 -4.01
C LYS A 34 17.51 -9.07 -4.77
N ILE A 35 16.84 -7.98 -5.16
CA ILE A 35 15.61 -8.09 -5.94
C ILE A 35 15.89 -8.84 -7.24
N ASP A 36 15.12 -9.90 -7.44
CA ASP A 36 15.05 -10.67 -8.68
C ASP A 36 13.71 -10.43 -9.38
N GLY A 37 13.55 -11.02 -10.58
CA GLY A 37 12.30 -10.90 -11.35
C GLY A 37 11.07 -11.47 -10.63
N LYS A 38 11.24 -12.43 -9.70
CA LYS A 38 10.12 -12.99 -8.94
C LYS A 38 9.67 -12.01 -7.86
N MET A 39 10.60 -11.45 -7.09
CA MET A 39 10.34 -10.42 -6.09
C MET A 39 9.72 -9.19 -6.74
N PHE A 40 10.26 -8.72 -7.86
CA PHE A 40 9.71 -7.62 -8.65
C PHE A 40 8.23 -7.86 -9.00
N ASN A 41 7.91 -9.04 -9.56
CA ASN A 41 6.53 -9.37 -9.89
C ASN A 41 5.61 -9.45 -8.65
N GLN A 42 6.11 -9.95 -7.53
CA GLN A 42 5.34 -10.00 -6.28
C GLN A 42 5.06 -8.59 -5.72
N ILE A 43 6.04 -7.69 -5.77
CA ILE A 43 5.88 -6.28 -5.38
C ILE A 43 4.85 -5.62 -6.31
N LYS A 44 4.99 -5.78 -7.62
CA LYS A 44 4.04 -5.27 -8.64
C LYS A 44 2.61 -5.71 -8.37
N MET A 45 2.40 -7.01 -8.16
CA MET A 45 1.07 -7.55 -7.94
C MET A 45 0.43 -7.08 -6.63
N ARG A 46 1.25 -6.76 -5.62
CA ARG A 46 0.76 -6.18 -4.36
C ARG A 46 0.46 -4.69 -4.52
N LEU A 47 1.28 -3.95 -5.27
CA LEU A 47 1.05 -2.55 -5.57
C LEU A 47 -0.30 -2.35 -6.28
N LEU A 48 -0.57 -3.13 -7.33
CA LEU A 48 -1.85 -3.12 -8.04
C LEU A 48 -3.05 -3.42 -7.14
N LYS A 49 -2.86 -4.24 -6.10
CA LYS A 49 -3.92 -4.52 -5.10
C LYS A 49 -4.06 -3.43 -4.06
N LEU A 50 -3.03 -2.62 -3.82
CA LEU A 50 -3.11 -1.48 -2.93
C LEU A 50 -3.90 -0.34 -3.58
N GLU A 51 -3.78 -0.15 -4.90
CA GLU A 51 -4.47 0.94 -5.62
C GLU A 51 -5.99 0.97 -5.34
N SER A 52 -6.68 -0.18 -5.33
CA SER A 52 -8.12 -0.23 -5.00
C SER A 52 -8.41 -0.08 -3.51
N LEU A 53 -7.43 -0.30 -2.64
CA LEU A 53 -7.60 -0.33 -1.18
C LEU A 53 -7.95 1.04 -0.60
N LEU A 54 -7.39 2.12 -1.18
CA LEU A 54 -7.68 3.48 -0.74
C LEU A 54 -9.13 3.88 -1.02
N ASP A 55 -9.64 3.54 -2.20
CA ASP A 55 -11.03 3.81 -2.57
C ASP A 55 -12.00 3.01 -1.69
N GLU A 56 -11.74 1.71 -1.51
CA GLU A 56 -12.55 0.82 -0.65
C GLU A 56 -12.57 1.32 0.82
N PHE A 57 -11.42 1.76 1.35
CA PHE A 57 -11.34 2.35 2.68
C PHE A 57 -12.12 3.67 2.76
N SER A 58 -11.96 4.53 1.77
CA SER A 58 -12.60 5.85 1.72
C SER A 58 -14.12 5.75 1.71
N GLU A 59 -14.67 4.78 0.98
CA GLU A 59 -16.10 4.50 0.98
C GLU A 59 -16.62 4.11 2.36
N ILE A 60 -15.93 3.21 3.07
CA ILE A 60 -16.34 2.75 4.40
C ILE A 60 -16.21 3.87 5.42
N GLN A 61 -15.09 4.58 5.41
CA GLN A 61 -14.88 5.71 6.31
C GLN A 61 -15.96 6.78 6.10
N THR A 62 -16.34 7.06 4.86
CA THR A 62 -17.45 7.98 4.55
C THR A 62 -18.80 7.47 5.08
N LYS A 63 -19.06 6.15 5.03
CA LYS A 63 -20.29 5.56 5.59
C LYS A 63 -20.32 5.69 7.11
N ILE A 64 -19.19 5.47 7.79
CA ILE A 64 -19.05 5.66 9.25
C ILE A 64 -19.30 7.12 9.61
N GLU A 65 -18.64 8.04 8.91
CA GLU A 65 -18.78 9.49 9.12
C GLU A 65 -20.25 9.92 8.98
N LYS A 66 -20.94 9.44 7.94
CA LYS A 66 -22.38 9.73 7.73
C LYS A 66 -23.26 9.16 8.84
N LEU A 67 -23.03 7.95 9.33
CA LEU A 67 -23.85 7.38 10.40
C LEU A 67 -23.72 8.18 11.70
N SER A 68 -22.53 8.68 12.01
CA SER A 68 -22.28 9.50 13.20
C SER A 68 -22.92 10.89 13.16
N GLU A 69 -23.21 11.45 11.97
CA GLU A 69 -23.90 12.74 11.83
C GLU A 69 -25.39 12.66 12.15
N PHE A 70 -26.00 11.45 12.12
CA PHE A 70 -27.42 11.26 12.42
C PHE A 70 -27.71 10.87 13.88
N GLU A 71 -26.69 10.53 14.67
CA GLU A 71 -26.81 10.19 16.09
C GLU A 71 -26.33 11.37 16.97
N GLU A 72 -27.02 12.52 16.87
CA GLU A 72 -26.65 13.78 17.56
C GLU A 72 -26.64 13.71 19.11
N ASP A 73 -27.08 12.63 19.75
CA ASP A 73 -27.36 12.63 21.19
C ASP A 73 -26.32 11.94 22.07
N GLN A 74 -25.33 11.24 21.51
CA GLN A 74 -24.31 10.55 22.32
C GLN A 74 -23.00 10.36 21.55
N THR A 75 -22.06 11.31 21.59
CA THR A 75 -20.60 11.03 21.72
C THR A 75 -19.71 12.24 21.41
N GLU A 76 -19.22 12.91 22.46
CA GLU A 76 -18.03 13.78 22.39
C GLU A 76 -16.74 13.01 22.00
N GLN A 77 -16.77 11.67 21.94
CA GLN A 77 -15.64 10.83 21.50
C GLN A 77 -15.53 10.68 19.98
N ILE A 78 -16.60 10.89 19.21
CA ILE A 78 -16.64 10.47 17.80
C ILE A 78 -16.06 11.54 16.85
N ASP A 79 -16.23 12.83 17.13
CA ASP A 79 -15.56 13.89 16.34
C ASP A 79 -14.03 13.87 16.49
N SER A 80 -13.50 13.28 17.56
CA SER A 80 -12.07 13.13 17.82
C SER A 80 -11.38 12.08 16.92
N GLU A 81 -12.11 11.14 16.31
CA GLU A 81 -11.50 10.01 15.56
C GLU A 81 -11.71 10.07 14.03
N LYS A 82 -12.65 10.89 13.54
CA LYS A 82 -13.02 10.96 12.11
C LYS A 82 -11.85 11.37 11.21
N SER A 83 -11.21 12.49 11.53
CA SER A 83 -10.08 13.02 10.76
C SER A 83 -8.76 12.25 11.01
N PRO A 84 -8.40 11.89 12.27
CA PRO A 84 -7.12 11.22 12.53
C PRO A 84 -7.03 9.82 11.91
N GLU A 85 -8.12 9.05 11.88
CA GLU A 85 -8.07 7.69 11.33
C GLU A 85 -7.89 7.71 9.81
N ARG A 86 -8.61 8.61 9.11
CA ARG A 86 -8.45 8.79 7.68
C ARG A 86 -7.03 9.23 7.34
N GLN A 87 -6.54 10.27 8.01
CA GLN A 87 -5.19 10.77 7.81
C GLN A 87 -4.15 9.69 8.08
N ALA A 88 -4.26 8.96 9.20
CA ALA A 88 -3.31 7.90 9.55
C ALA A 88 -3.31 6.76 8.53
N PHE A 89 -4.47 6.40 7.98
CA PHE A 89 -4.54 5.40 6.91
C PHE A 89 -3.90 5.92 5.62
N GLU A 90 -4.22 7.14 5.21
CA GLU A 90 -3.70 7.77 3.98
C GLU A 90 -2.18 7.96 4.04
N ASP A 91 -1.66 8.51 5.13
CA ASP A 91 -0.21 8.67 5.35
C ASP A 91 0.49 7.32 5.22
N PHE A 92 -0.10 6.30 5.84
CA PHE A 92 0.46 4.96 5.83
C PHE A 92 0.40 4.30 4.45
N TYR A 93 -0.68 4.56 3.72
CA TYR A 93 -0.90 4.09 2.36
C TYR A 93 0.09 4.72 1.39
N PHE A 94 0.18 6.06 1.37
CA PHE A 94 1.01 6.80 0.43
C PHE A 94 2.50 6.57 0.69
N ASP A 95 2.95 6.46 1.94
CA ASP A 95 4.33 6.07 2.25
C ASP A 95 4.67 4.70 1.64
N LEU A 96 3.81 3.69 1.87
CA LEU A 96 4.06 2.34 1.38
C LEU A 96 4.04 2.28 -0.16
N VAL A 97 3.06 2.90 -0.80
CA VAL A 97 2.94 2.95 -2.27
C VAL A 97 4.13 3.67 -2.88
N ALA A 98 4.56 4.80 -2.31
CA ALA A 98 5.74 5.52 -2.79
C ALA A 98 7.00 4.65 -2.69
N ARG A 99 7.25 4.02 -1.54
CA ARG A 99 8.40 3.13 -1.34
C ARG A 99 8.40 1.95 -2.31
N MET A 100 7.25 1.30 -2.51
CA MET A 100 7.12 0.20 -3.45
C MET A 100 7.34 0.66 -4.90
N SER A 101 6.81 1.83 -5.27
CA SER A 101 6.95 2.39 -6.63
C SER A 101 8.40 2.76 -6.94
N SER A 102 9.10 3.41 -6.01
CA SER A 102 10.53 3.74 -6.19
C SER A 102 11.39 2.50 -6.43
N VAL A 103 11.14 1.42 -5.68
CA VAL A 103 11.85 0.14 -5.88
C VAL A 103 11.59 -0.47 -7.26
N MET A 104 10.35 -0.36 -7.75
CA MET A 104 9.96 -0.83 -9.07
C MET A 104 10.65 -0.03 -10.18
N ASP A 105 10.71 1.30 -10.02
CA ASP A 105 11.39 2.19 -10.96
C ASP A 105 12.90 1.93 -10.99
N ASP A 106 13.55 1.76 -9.83
CA ASP A 106 14.98 1.44 -9.73
C ASP A 106 15.33 0.12 -10.43
N PHE A 107 14.47 -0.89 -10.32
CA PHE A 107 14.67 -2.17 -11.00
C PHE A 107 14.53 -2.04 -12.53
N THR A 108 13.56 -1.24 -12.99
CA THR A 108 13.26 -1.07 -14.41
C THR A 108 14.28 -0.16 -15.10
N ASN A 109 14.79 0.85 -14.39
CA ASN A 109 15.72 1.86 -14.93
C ASN A 109 17.20 1.48 -14.75
N LYS A 110 17.52 0.30 -14.20
CA LYS A 110 18.92 -0.16 -14.13
C LYS A 110 19.50 -0.24 -15.55
N PRO A 111 20.54 0.55 -15.88
CA PRO A 111 21.17 0.47 -17.19
C PRO A 111 21.75 -0.93 -17.35
N THR A 112 21.25 -1.65 -18.34
CA THR A 112 21.83 -2.93 -18.75
C THR A 112 23.26 -2.66 -19.22
N ILE A 113 24.24 -2.89 -18.35
CA ILE A 113 25.65 -2.91 -18.76
C ILE A 113 25.76 -4.04 -19.79
N LYS A 114 25.83 -3.66 -21.06
CA LYS A 114 26.20 -4.57 -22.15
C LYS A 114 27.58 -5.10 -21.78
N SER A 115 27.68 -6.39 -21.42
CA SER A 115 28.97 -7.05 -21.32
C SER A 115 29.58 -7.07 -22.72
N GLU A 116 30.53 -6.18 -22.94
CA GLU A 116 31.42 -6.21 -24.10
C GLU A 116 32.03 -7.61 -24.19
N SER A 117 31.85 -8.23 -25.35
CA SER A 117 32.49 -9.49 -25.69
C SER A 117 33.98 -9.25 -25.90
N SER A 118 34.78 -10.07 -25.22
CA SER A 118 36.25 -10.10 -25.25
C SER A 118 36.89 -10.15 -26.65
N PRO A 119 38.16 -9.76 -26.79
CA PRO A 119 38.82 -9.46 -28.05
C PRO A 119 39.14 -10.73 -28.85
N GLN A 120 38.84 -10.73 -30.15
CA GLN A 120 39.34 -11.76 -31.06
C GLN A 120 40.84 -11.59 -31.26
N HIS A 121 41.59 -12.58 -30.78
CA HIS A 121 43.03 -12.68 -30.89
C HIS A 121 43.45 -12.77 -32.37
N SER A 122 44.42 -11.93 -32.71
CA SER A 122 45.09 -11.77 -34.00
C SER A 122 45.60 -13.10 -34.59
N GLN A 123 45.31 -13.37 -35.86
CA GLN A 123 46.08 -14.33 -36.67
C GLN A 123 47.28 -13.61 -37.29
N ILE A 124 48.47 -14.04 -36.88
CA ILE A 124 49.76 -13.63 -37.44
C ILE A 124 49.92 -14.35 -38.79
N LYS A 125 50.37 -13.58 -39.79
CA LYS A 125 50.70 -14.01 -41.15
C LYS A 125 51.90 -14.94 -41.21
#